data_AF-A0AAE3ZJ98-F1
#
_entry.id   AF-A0AAE3ZJ98-F1
#
_cell.length_a   1.000
_cell.length_b   1.000
_cell.length_c   1.000
_cell.angle_alpha   90.00
_cell.angle_beta   90.00
_cell.angle_gamma   90.00
#
_symmetry.space_group_name_H-M   'P 1'
#
loop_
_entity.id
_entity.type
_entity.pdbx_description
1 polymer ?
#
loop_
_entity_poly.entity_id
_entity_poly.type
_entity_poly.pdbx_seq_one_letter_code
_entity_poly.pdbx_strand_id
1 'polypeptide(L)'
;MSDTADPAAILADVHRLRERVRTDRRTVTAPLLTFGVLILAHAPVIGLVSAATAGSRHLVSLLFWPLAGALGLGALWWQAHRIATRDGVGEGRRSYRPITLGYLVSLPLLALLFIPAFLVGVFAPLAWPAAILYAIARRQHNQALHRTSTALALAAGAQILLAVGALTTAWIAVDAAAGLALVAVAAWARSRAAAE
;
A
#
# COMPACT_ATOMS: atom_id res chain seq x y z
N MET A 1 2.19 -16.71 -50.23
CA MET A 1 1.58 -17.37 -49.06
C MET A 1 1.03 -16.29 -48.14
N SER A 2 -0.19 -15.86 -48.43
CA SER A 2 -0.95 -14.93 -47.60
C SER A 2 -1.59 -15.73 -46.48
N ASP A 3 -0.96 -15.71 -45.31
CA ASP A 3 -1.54 -16.21 -44.07
C ASP A 3 -2.64 -15.23 -43.67
N THR A 4 -3.84 -15.40 -44.25
CA THR A 4 -5.03 -14.65 -43.84
C THR A 4 -5.41 -15.15 -42.45
N ALA A 5 -4.82 -14.51 -41.43
CA ALA A 5 -5.14 -14.74 -40.04
C ALA A 5 -6.66 -14.69 -39.87
N ASP A 6 -7.23 -15.79 -39.38
CA ASP A 6 -8.66 -15.97 -39.22
C ASP A 6 -9.22 -14.82 -38.36
N PRO A 7 -10.14 -13.98 -38.89
CA PRO A 7 -10.70 -12.86 -38.14
C PRO A 7 -11.39 -13.32 -36.85
N ALA A 8 -11.89 -14.56 -36.78
CA ALA A 8 -12.43 -15.12 -35.54
C ALA A 8 -11.34 -15.35 -34.48
N ALA A 9 -10.15 -15.81 -34.89
CA ALA A 9 -9.00 -15.98 -33.99
C ALA A 9 -8.49 -14.64 -33.45
N ILE A 10 -8.41 -13.61 -34.31
CA ILE A 10 -8.01 -12.25 -33.92
C ILE A 10 -9.01 -11.67 -32.89
N LEU A 11 -10.32 -11.84 -33.12
CA LEU A 11 -11.34 -11.35 -32.19
C LEU A 11 -11.29 -12.08 -30.83
N ALA A 12 -11.06 -13.39 -30.82
CA ALA A 12 -10.88 -14.18 -29.60
C ALA A 12 -9.64 -13.72 -28.82
N ASP A 13 -8.53 -13.45 -29.50
CA ASP A 13 -7.30 -12.94 -28.88
C ASP A 13 -7.48 -11.53 -28.33
N VAL A 14 -8.17 -10.63 -29.05
CA VAL A 14 -8.51 -9.29 -28.54
C VAL A 14 -9.43 -9.38 -27.33
N HIS A 15 -10.37 -10.33 -27.30
CA HIS A 15 -11.25 -10.54 -26.14
C HIS A 15 -10.46 -11.02 -24.92
N ARG A 16 -9.60 -12.02 -25.09
CA ARG A 16 -8.66 -12.48 -24.06
C ARG A 16 -7.74 -11.35 -23.58
N LEU A 17 -7.24 -10.51 -24.49
CA LEU A 17 -6.40 -9.37 -24.15
C LEU A 17 -7.20 -8.34 -23.33
N ARG A 18 -8.45 -8.06 -23.71
CA ARG A 18 -9.35 -7.16 -22.97
C ARG A 18 -9.72 -7.70 -21.59
N GLU A 19 -10.00 -8.99 -21.47
CA GLU A 19 -10.24 -9.64 -20.18
C GLU A 19 -9.00 -9.59 -19.32
N ARG A 20 -7.82 -9.96 -19.84
CA ARG A 20 -6.54 -9.82 -19.13
C ARG A 20 -6.31 -8.38 -18.69
N VAL A 21 -6.56 -7.39 -19.55
CA VAL A 21 -6.44 -5.96 -19.22
C VAL A 21 -7.47 -5.51 -18.17
N ARG A 22 -8.68 -6.08 -18.15
CA ARG A 22 -9.71 -5.79 -17.14
C ARG A 22 -9.38 -6.41 -15.79
N THR A 23 -9.01 -7.69 -15.76
CA THR A 23 -8.53 -8.40 -14.58
C THR A 23 -7.26 -7.72 -14.06
N ASP A 24 -6.43 -7.21 -14.98
CA ASP A 24 -5.22 -6.46 -14.66
C ASP A 24 -5.46 -5.07 -14.10
N ARG A 25 -6.59 -4.43 -14.42
CA ARG A 25 -7.01 -3.16 -13.81
C ARG A 25 -7.54 -3.35 -12.38
N ARG A 26 -7.87 -4.58 -11.97
CA ARG A 26 -8.40 -4.94 -10.64
C ARG A 26 -7.30 -5.29 -9.62
N THR A 27 -6.03 -4.91 -9.83
CA THR A 27 -4.91 -5.21 -8.91
C THR A 27 -4.91 -4.35 -7.63
N VAL A 28 -6.06 -4.27 -6.96
CA VAL A 28 -6.27 -3.62 -5.66
C VAL A 28 -5.68 -4.49 -4.53
N THR A 29 -5.74 -5.81 -4.69
CA THR A 29 -5.38 -6.79 -3.64
C THR A 29 -3.94 -6.67 -3.16
N ALA A 30 -2.96 -6.53 -4.06
CA ALA A 30 -1.55 -6.54 -3.67
C ALA A 30 -1.18 -5.35 -2.77
N PRO A 31 -1.47 -4.07 -3.16
CA PRO A 31 -1.24 -2.94 -2.26
C PRO A 31 -1.96 -3.07 -0.92
N LEU A 32 -3.23 -3.50 -0.93
CA LEU A 32 -4.00 -3.64 0.31
C LEU A 32 -3.42 -4.70 1.25
N LEU A 33 -3.01 -5.87 0.73
CA LEU A 33 -2.35 -6.90 1.54
C LEU A 33 -1.02 -6.40 2.09
N THR A 34 -0.17 -5.81 1.24
CA THR A 34 1.16 -5.34 1.65
C THR A 34 1.05 -4.32 2.77
N PHE A 35 0.24 -3.27 2.60
CA PHE A 35 0.09 -2.24 3.63
C PHE A 35 -0.72 -2.72 4.83
N GLY A 36 -1.71 -3.61 4.64
CA GLY A 36 -2.44 -4.24 5.74
C GLY A 36 -1.52 -5.05 6.65
N VAL A 37 -0.65 -5.88 6.08
CA VAL A 37 0.35 -6.65 6.85
C VAL A 37 1.35 -5.74 7.55
N LEU A 38 1.83 -4.68 6.88
CA LEU A 38 2.74 -3.71 7.49
C LEU A 38 2.11 -2.96 8.67
N ILE A 39 0.83 -2.57 8.57
CA ILE A 39 0.07 -1.97 9.67
C ILE A 39 -0.06 -2.98 10.83
N LEU A 40 -0.39 -4.23 10.56
CA LEU A 40 -0.48 -5.26 11.60
C LEU A 40 0.87 -5.53 12.27
N ALA A 41 1.97 -5.45 11.52
CA ALA A 41 3.33 -5.62 12.04
C ALA A 41 3.79 -4.44 12.91
N HIS A 42 3.15 -3.27 12.82
CA HIS A 42 3.50 -2.10 13.63
C HIS A 42 3.27 -2.35 15.13
N ALA A 43 2.14 -2.97 15.49
CA ALA A 43 1.78 -3.25 16.89
C ALA A 43 2.81 -4.13 17.64
N PRO A 44 3.25 -5.29 17.13
CA PRO A 44 4.27 -6.09 17.80
C PRO A 44 5.64 -5.39 17.81
N VAL A 45 5.97 -4.58 16.80
CA VAL A 45 7.22 -3.79 16.81
C VAL A 45 7.22 -2.79 17.96
N ILE A 46 6.12 -2.05 18.16
CA ILE A 46 5.97 -1.15 19.31
C ILE A 46 6.03 -1.93 20.63
N GLY A 47 5.40 -3.11 20.68
CA GLY A 47 5.46 -4.01 21.84
C GLY A 47 6.89 -4.43 22.20
N LEU A 48 7.69 -4.82 21.20
CA LEU A 48 9.09 -5.22 21.38
C LEU A 48 9.98 -4.10 21.92
N VAL A 49 9.71 -2.86 21.54
CA VAL A 49 10.50 -1.70 22.01
C VAL A 49 9.89 -1.02 23.24
N SER A 50 8.82 -1.58 23.81
CA SER A 50 8.13 -1.00 24.97
C SER A 50 9.02 -0.81 26.20
N ALA A 51 9.98 -1.71 26.42
CA ALA A 51 10.95 -1.66 27.52
C ALA A 51 12.13 -0.70 27.24
N ALA A 52 12.26 -0.15 26.02
CA ALA A 52 13.36 0.74 25.67
C ALA A 52 13.17 2.14 26.26
N THR A 53 14.22 2.97 26.19
CA THR A 53 14.14 4.38 26.59
C THR A 53 13.10 5.13 25.75
N ALA A 54 12.54 6.23 26.27
CA ALA A 54 11.56 7.04 25.54
C ALA A 54 12.10 7.53 24.19
N GLY A 55 13.37 7.92 24.13
CA GLY A 55 14.04 8.32 22.88
C GLY A 55 14.15 7.16 21.87
N SER A 56 14.49 5.96 22.33
CA SER A 56 14.57 4.77 21.46
C SER A 56 13.19 4.38 20.90
N ARG A 57 12.14 4.41 21.74
CA ARG A 57 10.76 4.13 21.31
C ARG A 57 10.32 5.11 20.22
N HIS A 58 10.55 6.40 20.45
CA HIS A 58 10.21 7.46 19.49
C HIS A 58 10.94 7.27 18.16
N LEU A 59 12.25 7.02 18.21
CA LEU A 59 13.07 6.79 17.03
C LEU A 59 12.59 5.57 16.21
N VAL A 60 12.21 4.48 16.88
CA VAL A 60 11.70 3.28 16.21
C VAL A 60 10.36 3.56 15.53
N SER A 61 9.41 4.21 16.20
CA SER A 61 8.13 4.59 15.59
C SER A 61 8.30 5.50 14.38
N LEU A 62 9.29 6.40 14.42
CA LEU A 62 9.61 7.31 13.33
C LEU A 62 10.26 6.62 12.13
N LEU A 63 11.21 5.71 12.38
CA LEU A 63 11.91 4.99 11.30
C LEU A 63 11.09 3.85 10.71
N PHE A 64 10.15 3.28 11.49
CA PHE A 64 9.33 2.16 11.06
C PHE A 64 8.60 2.46 9.76
N TRP A 65 7.84 3.55 9.68
CA TRP A 65 6.99 3.85 8.51
C TRP A 65 7.76 4.16 7.23
N PRO A 66 8.82 4.99 7.25
CA PRO A 66 9.72 5.18 6.12
C PRO A 66 10.26 3.85 5.57
N LEU A 67 10.77 2.99 6.46
CA LEU A 67 11.33 1.67 6.11
C LEU A 67 10.25 0.71 5.62
N ALA A 68 9.12 0.63 6.32
CA ALA A 68 7.97 -0.19 5.94
C ALA A 68 7.42 0.22 4.56
N GLY A 69 7.31 1.53 4.28
CA GLY A 69 6.89 2.04 2.99
C GLY A 69 7.87 1.68 1.87
N ALA A 70 9.18 1.75 2.13
CA ALA A 70 10.21 1.34 1.17
C ALA A 70 10.14 -0.17 0.88
N LEU A 71 10.03 -0.99 1.93
CA LEU A 71 9.87 -2.44 1.84
C LEU A 71 8.58 -2.83 1.11
N GLY A 72 7.47 -2.18 1.43
CA GLY A 72 6.17 -2.42 0.80
C GLY A 72 6.18 -2.08 -0.69
N LEU A 73 6.69 -0.90 -1.07
CA LEU A 73 6.83 -0.51 -2.47
C LEU A 73 7.84 -1.37 -3.22
N GLY A 74 8.92 -1.79 -2.57
CA GLY A 74 9.90 -2.74 -3.11
C GLY A 74 9.27 -4.11 -3.39
N ALA A 75 8.48 -4.63 -2.45
CA ALA A 75 7.76 -5.89 -2.60
C ALA A 75 6.74 -5.83 -3.76
N LEU A 76 5.97 -4.73 -3.85
CA LEU A 76 5.03 -4.51 -4.95
C LEU A 76 5.73 -4.41 -6.31
N TRP A 77 6.87 -3.71 -6.36
CA TRP A 77 7.69 -3.63 -7.57
C TRP A 77 8.24 -5.00 -7.97
N TRP A 78 8.83 -5.75 -7.04
CA TRP A 78 9.35 -7.10 -7.29
C TRP A 78 8.27 -8.05 -7.79
N GLN A 79 7.08 -8.01 -7.16
CA GLN A 79 5.94 -8.82 -7.57
C GLN A 79 5.50 -8.48 -9.00
N ALA A 80 5.35 -7.19 -9.31
CA ALA A 80 4.95 -6.76 -10.65
C ALA A 80 6.01 -7.12 -11.70
N HIS A 81 7.30 -6.99 -11.37
CA HIS A 81 8.40 -7.37 -12.23
C HIS A 81 8.38 -8.87 -12.53
N ARG A 82 8.24 -9.72 -11.50
CA ARG A 82 8.14 -11.18 -11.68
C ARG A 82 6.99 -11.60 -12.60
N ILE A 83 5.82 -10.97 -12.44
CA ILE A 83 4.65 -11.25 -13.29
C ILE A 83 4.95 -10.83 -14.73
N ALA A 84 5.44 -9.61 -14.94
CA ALA A 84 5.81 -9.11 -16.26
C ALA A 84 6.84 -10.01 -16.98
N THR A 85 7.89 -10.45 -16.26
CA THR A 85 8.91 -11.36 -16.80
C THR A 85 8.35 -12.74 -17.14
N ARG A 86 7.40 -13.25 -16.34
CA ARG A 86 6.80 -14.56 -16.55
C ARG A 86 5.85 -14.55 -17.74
N ASP A 87 5.12 -13.46 -17.92
CA ASP A 87 4.11 -13.33 -18.96
C ASP A 87 4.69 -12.82 -20.29
N GLY A 88 5.96 -12.40 -20.32
CA GLY A 88 6.63 -11.88 -21.51
C GLY A 88 6.09 -10.52 -21.98
N VAL A 89 5.28 -9.86 -21.17
CA VAL A 89 4.66 -8.56 -21.48
C VAL A 89 5.42 -7.48 -20.73
N GLY A 90 5.87 -6.42 -21.42
CA GLY A 90 6.56 -5.29 -20.79
C GLY A 90 5.74 -4.67 -19.64
N GLU A 91 6.41 -4.13 -18.62
CA GLU A 91 5.81 -3.67 -17.34
C GLU A 91 4.67 -2.63 -17.48
N GLY A 92 4.53 -1.99 -18.65
CA GLY A 92 3.42 -1.11 -19.00
C GLY A 92 3.09 -0.04 -17.93
N ARG A 93 1.82 0.33 -17.82
CA ARG A 93 1.31 1.24 -16.76
C ARG A 93 1.37 0.63 -15.35
N ARG A 94 1.74 -0.66 -15.21
CA ARG A 94 1.79 -1.42 -13.94
C ARG A 94 3.12 -1.31 -13.23
N SER A 95 4.10 -0.66 -13.84
CA SER A 95 5.39 -0.46 -13.20
C SER A 95 5.24 0.39 -11.94
N TYR A 96 5.38 -0.26 -10.77
CA TYR A 96 5.54 0.42 -9.48
C TYR A 96 6.90 1.10 -9.39
N ARG A 97 7.87 0.74 -10.25
CA ARG A 97 9.24 1.26 -10.30
C ARG A 97 9.32 2.79 -10.16
N PRO A 98 8.59 3.60 -10.93
CA PRO A 98 8.60 5.06 -10.77
C PRO A 98 7.93 5.58 -9.49
N ILE A 99 6.97 4.87 -8.89
CA ILE A 99 6.49 5.22 -7.52
C ILE A 99 7.57 4.88 -6.51
N THR A 100 8.15 3.68 -6.60
CA THR A 100 9.20 3.20 -5.70
C THR A 100 10.43 4.10 -5.78
N LEU A 101 10.92 4.44 -6.98
CA LEU A 101 12.01 5.39 -7.18
C LEU A 101 11.66 6.79 -6.66
N GLY A 102 10.48 7.32 -7.01
CA GLY A 102 10.05 8.63 -6.52
C GLY A 102 10.00 8.66 -4.99
N TYR A 103 9.50 7.61 -4.36
CA TYR A 103 9.46 7.45 -2.91
C TYR A 103 10.87 7.31 -2.31
N LEU A 104 11.74 6.48 -2.89
CA LEU A 104 13.13 6.29 -2.42
C LEU A 104 13.95 7.58 -2.55
N VAL A 105 13.76 8.34 -3.63
CA VAL A 105 14.42 9.64 -3.82
C VAL A 105 13.84 10.72 -2.91
N SER A 106 12.55 10.65 -2.60
CA SER A 106 11.90 11.60 -1.67
C SER A 106 12.02 11.20 -0.21
N LEU A 107 12.49 10.00 0.13
CA LEU A 107 12.69 9.54 1.51
C LEU A 107 13.51 10.51 2.37
N PRO A 108 14.63 11.08 1.91
CA PRO A 108 15.38 12.08 2.66
C PRO A 108 14.55 13.34 2.93
N LEU A 109 13.77 13.78 1.94
CA LEU A 109 12.90 14.95 2.05
C LEU A 109 11.73 14.69 3.01
N LEU A 110 11.11 13.51 2.92
CA LEU A 110 10.08 13.03 3.83
C LEU A 110 10.61 12.91 5.27
N ALA A 111 11.82 12.36 5.46
CA ALA A 111 12.46 12.30 6.76
C ALA A 111 12.68 13.71 7.35
N LEU A 112 13.07 14.68 6.51
CA LEU A 112 13.22 16.08 6.92
C LEU A 112 11.88 16.72 7.29
N LEU A 113 10.82 16.45 6.52
CA LEU A 113 9.48 16.95 6.76
C LEU A 113 8.82 16.37 8.02
N PHE A 114 9.38 15.28 8.56
CA PHE A 114 8.96 14.68 9.82
C PHE A 114 9.69 15.22 11.04
N ILE A 115 10.68 16.12 10.89
CA ILE A 115 11.34 16.80 12.01
C ILE A 115 10.34 17.62 12.87
N PRO A 116 9.33 18.31 12.32
CA PRO A 116 8.32 18.96 13.15
C PRO A 116 7.48 17.94 13.96
N ALA A 117 7.11 16.81 13.36
CA ALA A 117 6.43 15.73 14.07
C ALA A 117 7.34 15.07 15.13
N PHE A 118 8.66 15.04 14.88
CA PHE A 118 9.69 14.62 15.83
C PHE A 118 9.69 15.49 17.10
N LEU A 119 9.51 16.81 16.94
CA LEU A 119 9.55 17.79 18.03
C LEU A 119 8.23 17.91 18.80
N VAL A 120 7.09 17.77 18.12
CA VAL A 120 5.75 17.95 18.73
C VAL A 120 5.23 16.67 19.39
N GLY A 121 5.80 15.50 19.07
CA GLY A 121 5.45 14.22 19.71
C GLY A 121 4.09 13.64 19.30
N VAL A 122 3.35 14.32 18.42
CA VAL A 122 2.08 13.85 17.87
C VAL A 122 2.34 13.25 16.49
N PHE A 123 2.19 11.93 16.39
CA PHE A 123 2.41 11.18 15.16
C PHE A 123 1.18 10.32 14.85
N ALA A 124 0.74 10.36 13.59
CA ALA A 124 -0.39 9.58 13.09
C ALA A 124 0.11 8.48 12.14
N PRO A 125 0.39 7.26 12.65
CA PRO A 125 0.95 6.15 11.87
C PRO A 125 0.26 5.92 10.54
N LEU A 126 -1.08 5.95 10.55
CA LEU A 126 -1.89 5.61 9.38
C LEU A 126 -1.85 6.67 8.27
N ALA A 127 -1.37 7.89 8.56
CA ALA A 127 -1.22 8.92 7.54
C ALA A 127 -0.22 8.49 6.45
N TRP A 128 0.79 7.71 6.84
CA TRP A 128 1.83 7.23 5.94
C TRP A 128 1.33 6.20 4.90
N PRO A 129 0.74 5.05 5.31
CA PRO A 129 0.16 4.11 4.36
C PRO A 129 -0.99 4.73 3.57
N ALA A 130 -1.76 5.68 4.15
CA ALA A 130 -2.77 6.44 3.40
C ALA A 130 -2.15 7.22 2.24
N ALA A 131 -1.08 7.98 2.48
CA ALA A 131 -0.40 8.78 1.46
C ALA A 131 0.18 7.92 0.34
N ILE A 132 0.81 6.79 0.68
CA ILE A 132 1.36 5.87 -0.33
C ILE A 132 0.24 5.24 -1.16
N LEU A 133 -0.82 4.74 -0.52
CA LEU A 133 -1.97 4.17 -1.25
C LEU A 133 -2.66 5.21 -2.13
N TYR A 134 -2.75 6.47 -1.69
CA TYR A 134 -3.27 7.56 -2.49
C TYR A 134 -2.41 7.82 -3.73
N ALA A 135 -1.08 7.85 -3.59
CA ALA A 135 -0.15 8.03 -4.70
C ALA A 135 -0.29 6.89 -5.73
N ILE A 136 -0.40 5.65 -5.25
CA ILE A 136 -0.67 4.48 -6.10
C ILE A 136 -2.03 4.62 -6.79
N ALA A 137 -3.09 4.97 -6.05
CA ALA A 137 -4.44 5.13 -6.58
C ALA A 137 -4.51 6.18 -7.69
N ARG A 138 -3.87 7.35 -7.49
CA ARG A 138 -3.82 8.43 -8.48
C ARG A 138 -3.11 7.99 -9.75
N ARG A 139 -1.97 7.31 -9.62
CA ARG A 139 -1.19 6.84 -10.77
C ARG A 139 -1.92 5.75 -11.55
N GLN A 140 -2.55 4.82 -10.84
CA GLN A 140 -3.25 3.69 -11.45
C GLN A 140 -4.68 4.02 -11.85
N HIS A 141 -5.15 5.25 -11.58
CA HIS A 141 -6.55 5.68 -11.74
C HIS A 141 -7.55 4.70 -11.10
N ASN A 142 -7.21 4.18 -9.92
CA ASN A 142 -7.97 3.14 -9.24
C ASN A 142 -8.84 3.74 -8.12
N GLN A 143 -10.15 3.81 -8.37
CA GLN A 143 -11.13 4.37 -7.43
C GLN A 143 -11.24 3.58 -6.12
N ALA A 144 -11.03 2.26 -6.14
CA ALA A 144 -11.09 1.45 -4.93
C ALA A 144 -9.94 1.78 -3.98
N LEU A 145 -8.71 1.82 -4.51
CA LEU A 145 -7.54 2.26 -3.73
C LEU A 145 -7.67 3.69 -3.23
N HIS A 146 -8.28 4.58 -4.02
CA HIS A 146 -8.55 5.95 -3.60
C HIS A 146 -9.48 5.98 -2.38
N ARG A 147 -10.62 5.30 -2.44
CA ARG A 147 -11.56 5.19 -1.29
C ARG A 147 -10.88 4.62 -0.05
N THR A 148 -10.08 3.57 -0.21
CA THR A 148 -9.34 2.97 0.91
C THR A 148 -8.29 3.91 1.49
N SER A 149 -7.58 4.66 0.64
CA SER A 149 -6.64 5.69 1.10
C SER A 149 -7.32 6.80 1.89
N THR A 150 -8.50 7.24 1.45
CA THR A 150 -9.31 8.24 2.17
C THR A 150 -9.79 7.70 3.52
N ALA A 151 -10.25 6.45 3.58
CA ALA A 151 -10.66 5.83 4.84
C ALA A 151 -9.49 5.74 5.84
N LEU A 152 -8.28 5.37 5.38
CA LEU A 152 -7.08 5.38 6.20
C LEU A 152 -6.67 6.78 6.65
N ALA A 153 -6.82 7.80 5.79
CA ALA A 153 -6.54 9.19 6.16
C ALA A 153 -7.49 9.69 7.25
N LEU A 154 -8.77 9.31 7.20
CA LEU A 154 -9.74 9.59 8.26
C LEU A 154 -9.37 8.86 9.56
N ALA A 155 -8.96 7.60 9.48
CA ALA A 155 -8.48 6.85 10.64
C ALA A 155 -7.22 7.51 11.25
N ALA A 156 -6.31 8.02 10.43
CA ALA A 156 -5.15 8.78 10.88
C ALA A 156 -5.56 10.09 11.59
N GLY A 157 -6.58 10.80 11.09
CA GLY A 157 -7.16 11.94 11.77
C GLY A 157 -7.72 11.58 13.15
N ALA A 158 -8.43 10.45 13.25
CA ALA A 158 -8.90 9.93 14.53
C ALA A 158 -7.75 9.58 15.49
N GLN A 159 -6.62 9.05 14.99
CA GLN A 159 -5.43 8.79 15.81
C GLN A 159 -4.85 10.05 16.44
N ILE A 160 -4.85 11.18 15.71
CA ILE A 160 -4.40 12.46 16.24
C ILE A 160 -5.28 12.88 17.42
N LEU A 161 -6.61 12.77 17.28
CA LEU A 161 -7.56 13.09 18.35
C LEU A 161 -7.37 12.18 19.58
N LEU A 162 -7.17 10.88 19.36
CA LEU A 162 -6.91 9.93 20.44
C LEU A 162 -5.57 10.17 21.15
N ALA A 163 -4.54 10.58 20.42
CA ALA A 163 -3.23 10.94 20.97
C ALA A 163 -3.33 12.16 21.90
N VAL A 164 -4.10 13.17 21.50
CA VAL A 164 -4.39 14.36 22.34
C VAL A 164 -5.13 13.97 23.62
N GLY A 165 -6.04 12.98 23.53
CA GLY A 165 -6.76 12.44 24.69
C GLY A 165 -5.98 11.46 25.57
N ALA A 166 -4.70 11.19 25.27
CA ALA A 166 -3.86 10.19 25.95
C ALA A 166 -4.44 8.75 25.97
N LEU A 167 -5.27 8.39 24.99
CA LEU A 167 -5.94 7.08 24.88
C LEU A 167 -5.09 6.07 24.10
N THR A 168 -3.97 5.66 24.68
CA THR A 168 -2.96 4.80 24.02
C THR A 168 -3.48 3.41 23.62
N THR A 169 -4.37 2.80 24.40
CA THR A 169 -5.00 1.50 24.06
C THR A 169 -5.94 1.61 22.87
N ALA A 170 -6.73 2.69 22.79
CA ALA A 170 -7.60 2.97 21.65
C ALA A 170 -6.80 3.19 20.36
N TRP A 171 -5.62 3.81 20.47
CA TRP A 171 -4.72 4.04 19.34
C TRP A 171 -4.21 2.73 18.71
N ILE A 172 -3.79 1.75 19.52
CA ILE A 172 -3.36 0.43 19.04
C ILE A 172 -4.53 -0.33 18.41
N ALA A 173 -5.73 -0.23 18.99
CA ALA A 173 -6.93 -0.86 18.44
C ALA A 173 -7.29 -0.31 17.05
N VAL A 174 -7.10 0.99 16.82
CA VAL A 174 -7.30 1.62 15.49
C VAL A 174 -6.31 1.08 14.46
N ASP A 175 -5.03 0.94 14.81
CA ASP A 175 -4.02 0.33 13.93
C ASP A 175 -4.41 -1.11 13.56
N ALA A 176 -4.72 -1.94 14.56
CA ALA A 176 -5.09 -3.33 14.33
C ALA A 176 -6.37 -3.45 13.47
N ALA A 177 -7.39 -2.66 13.76
CA ALA A 177 -8.63 -2.64 13.00
C ALA A 177 -8.39 -2.20 11.54
N ALA A 178 -7.57 -1.17 11.32
CA ALA A 178 -7.21 -0.71 9.98
C ALA A 178 -6.44 -1.80 9.20
N GLY A 179 -5.44 -2.42 9.83
CA GLY A 179 -4.66 -3.50 9.22
C GLY A 179 -5.53 -4.70 8.84
N LEU A 180 -6.39 -5.16 9.76
CA LEU A 180 -7.34 -6.25 9.52
C LEU A 180 -8.34 -5.90 8.41
N ALA A 181 -8.87 -4.67 8.40
CA ALA A 181 -9.80 -4.23 7.37
C ALA A 181 -9.16 -4.27 5.97
N LEU A 182 -7.91 -3.83 5.83
CA LEU A 182 -7.21 -3.89 4.54
C LEU A 182 -6.99 -5.33 4.07
N VAL A 183 -6.57 -6.22 4.98
CA VAL A 183 -6.40 -7.65 4.67
C VAL A 183 -7.74 -8.29 4.30
N ALA A 184 -8.81 -8.00 5.04
CA ALA A 184 -10.15 -8.51 4.77
C ALA A 184 -10.69 -8.04 3.42
N VAL A 185 -10.57 -6.76 3.10
CA VAL A 185 -10.97 -6.20 1.79
C VAL A 185 -10.18 -6.85 0.66
N ALA A 186 -8.88 -7.09 0.86
CA ALA A 186 -8.06 -7.74 -0.13
C ALA A 186 -8.43 -9.23 -0.33
N ALA A 187 -8.70 -9.95 0.75
CA ALA A 187 -9.15 -11.33 0.72
C ALA A 187 -10.53 -11.46 0.03
N TRP A 188 -11.45 -10.55 0.34
CA TRP A 188 -12.77 -10.48 -0.30
C TRP A 188 -12.69 -10.14 -1.78
N ALA A 189 -11.83 -9.20 -2.16
CA ALA A 189 -11.61 -8.88 -3.57
C ALA A 189 -11.04 -10.09 -4.34
N ARG A 190 -10.18 -10.89 -3.69
CA ARG A 190 -9.63 -12.12 -4.26
C ARG A 190 -10.68 -13.23 -4.41
N SER A 191 -11.55 -13.43 -3.42
CA SER A 191 -12.58 -14.46 -3.49
C SER A 191 -13.62 -14.17 -4.57
N ARG A 192 -14.01 -12.90 -4.74
CA ARG A 192 -14.90 -12.50 -5.84
C ARG A 192 -14.29 -12.75 -7.23
N ALA A 193 -13.00 -12.50 -7.38
CA ALA A 193 -12.30 -12.77 -8.64
C ALA A 193 -12.15 -14.27 -8.96
N ALA A 194 -12.30 -15.17 -7.99
CA ALA A 194 -12.25 -16.62 -8.20
C ALA A 194 -13.63 -17.25 -8.46
N ALA A 195 -14.71 -16.51 -8.22
CA ALA A 195 -16.09 -16.94 -8.44
C ALA A 195 -16.67 -16.47 -9.78
N GLU A 196 -15.96 -15.59 -10.48
CA GLU A 196 -16.23 -15.16 -11.86
C GLU A 196 -15.44 -16.05 -12.84
#